data_AF-A0A3M1MZE4-F1
#
_entry.id   AF-A0A3M1MZE4-F1
#
_cell.length_a   1.000
_cell.length_b   1.000
_cell.length_c   1.000
_cell.angle_alpha   90.00
_cell.angle_beta   90.00
_cell.angle_gamma   90.00
#
_symmetry.space_group_name_H-M   'P 1'
#
loop_
_entity.id
_entity.type
_entity.pdbx_description
1 polymer ?
#
loop_
_entity_poly.entity_id
_entity_poly.type
_entity_poly.pdbx_seq_one_letter_code
_entity_poly.pdbx_strand_id
1 'polypeptide(L)' 'AQPWRLPAYSLVDVAAGYEAALSSEIRVRFFGTLHNLLNTRYIVTALDGRTHSRESARFFYGFGRTWNLGLSLIW' A
#
# COMPACT_ATOMS: atom_id res chain seq x y z
N ALA A 1 -19.02 18.01 20.91
CA ALA A 1 -17.76 18.44 20.26
C ALA A 1 -17.73 17.85 18.86
N GLN A 2 -17.14 18.54 17.87
CA GLN A 2 -16.94 17.95 16.54
C GLN A 2 -15.67 17.09 16.54
N PRO A 3 -15.71 15.87 15.98
CA PRO A 3 -14.53 15.02 15.86
C PRO A 3 -13.51 15.68 14.92
N TRP A 4 -12.22 15.52 15.23
CA TRP A 4 -11.13 16.08 14.42
C TRP A 4 -11.09 15.45 13.02
N ARG A 5 -11.04 16.29 11.98
CA ARG A 5 -11.03 15.85 10.58
C ARG A 5 -9.63 15.40 10.16
N LEU A 6 -9.54 14.19 9.60
CA LEU A 6 -8.31 13.66 9.04
C LEU A 6 -7.87 14.41 7.77
N PRO A 7 -6.55 14.62 7.57
CA PRO A 7 -6.04 15.19 6.33
C PRO A 7 -6.31 14.24 5.16
N ALA A 8 -6.68 14.82 4.01
CA ALA A 8 -6.78 14.07 2.77
C ALA A 8 -5.37 13.61 2.33
N TYR A 9 -5.30 12.41 1.75
CA TYR A 9 -4.08 11.86 1.20
C TYR A 9 -4.37 11.17 -0.14
N SER A 10 -3.33 10.98 -0.94
CA SER A 10 -3.39 10.18 -2.17
C SER A 10 -2.16 9.29 -2.23
N LEU A 11 -2.37 8.06 -2.71
CA LEU A 11 -1.31 7.07 -2.88
C LEU A 11 -1.19 6.76 -4.38
N VAL A 12 0.03 6.44 -4.79
CA VAL A 12 0.35 6.02 -6.15
C VAL A 12 0.97 4.65 -6.05
N ASP A 13 0.41 3.69 -6.76
CA ASP A 13 0.90 2.31 -6.80
C ASP A 13 1.32 1.97 -8.23
N VAL A 14 2.38 1.18 -8.36
CA VAL A 14 2.92 0.76 -9.67
C VAL A 14 3.04 -0.76 -9.68
N ALA A 15 2.40 -1.38 -10.65
CA ALA A 15 2.56 -2.81 -10.94
C ALA A 15 3.30 -2.98 -12.27
N ALA A 16 4.29 -3.86 -12.29
CA ALA A 16 5.05 -4.20 -13.48
C ALA A 16 5.28 -5.71 -13.53
N GLY A 17 5.40 -6.26 -14.74
CA GLY A 17 5.75 -7.66 -14.91
C GLY A 17 6.27 -7.94 -16.30
N TYR A 18 7.03 -9.02 -16.39
CA TYR A 18 7.62 -9.52 -17.62
C TYR A 18 7.38 -11.03 -17.71
N GLU A 19 6.99 -11.49 -18.89
CA GLU A 19 6.82 -12.90 -19.20
C GLU A 19 7.86 -13.30 -20.24
N ALA A 20 8.60 -14.36 -19.95
CA ALA A 20 9.61 -14.95 -20.83
C ALA A 20 9.18 -16.36 -21.22
N ALA A 21 9.17 -16.67 -22.50
CA ALA A 21 9.05 -18.04 -22.98
C ALA A 21 10.42 -18.72 -22.87
N LEU A 22 10.50 -19.78 -22.05
CA LEU A 22 11.70 -20.62 -21.96
C LEU A 22 11.66 -21.74 -23.02
N SER A 23 10.46 -22.24 -23.33
CA SER A 23 10.21 -23.19 -24.41
C SER A 23 8.82 -22.97 -25.02
N SER A 24 8.41 -23.81 -25.98
CA SER A 24 7.04 -23.81 -26.53
C SER A 24 5.97 -24.10 -25.48
N GLU A 25 6.33 -24.83 -24.42
CA GLU A 25 5.40 -25.32 -23.40
C GLU A 25 5.57 -24.57 -22.07
N ILE A 26 6.76 -24.04 -21.79
CA ILE A 26 7.09 -23.42 -20.51
C ILE A 26 7.27 -21.91 -20.66
N ARG A 27 6.48 -21.14 -19.91
CA ARG A 27 6.64 -19.70 -19.75
C ARG A 27 6.87 -19.36 -18.28
N VAL A 28 7.71 -18.35 -18.04
CA VAL A 28 8.00 -17.83 -16.71
C VAL A 28 7.64 -16.37 -16.66
N ARG A 29 6.81 -16.01 -15.67
CA ARG A 29 6.40 -14.64 -15.42
C ARG A 29 6.99 -14.14 -14.12
N PHE A 30 7.79 -13.08 -14.20
CA PHE A 30 8.23 -12.30 -13.06
C PHE A 30 7.38 -11.04 -12.96
N PHE A 31 6.84 -10.74 -11.79
CA PHE A 31 6.01 -9.56 -11.60
C PHE A 31 6.17 -8.98 -10.21
N GLY A 32 5.80 -7.72 -10.05
CA GLY A 32 5.83 -7.06 -8.78
C GLY A 32 4.94 -5.83 -8.73
N THR A 33 4.53 -5.50 -7.51
CA THR A 33 3.77 -4.29 -7.22
C THR A 33 4.50 -3.51 -6.14
N LEU A 34 4.72 -2.23 -6.41
CA LEU A 34 5.22 -1.23 -5.49
C LEU A 34 4.04 -0.39 -5.01
N HIS A 35 3.70 -0.55 -3.73
CA HIS A 35 2.67 0.25 -3.09
C HIS A 35 3.28 1.49 -2.47
N ASN A 36 2.53 2.60 -2.53
CA ASN A 36 2.96 3.89 -2.02
C ASN A 36 4.31 4.34 -2.63
N LEU A 37 4.34 4.44 -3.96
CA LEU A 37 5.47 4.88 -4.79
C LEU A 37 6.05 6.23 -4.33
N LEU A 38 5.25 7.10 -3.71
CA LEU A 38 5.73 8.40 -3.24
C LEU A 38 6.15 8.37 -1.76
N ASN A 39 6.03 7.23 -1.08
CA ASN A 39 6.27 7.07 0.35
C ASN A 39 5.51 8.10 1.21
N THR A 40 4.27 8.41 0.81
CA THR A 40 3.35 9.30 1.51
C THR A 40 3.05 8.71 2.89
N ARG A 41 3.26 9.50 3.95
CA ARG A 41 2.81 9.15 5.30
C ARG A 41 1.35 9.55 5.44
N TYR A 42 0.50 8.61 5.82
CA TYR A 42 -0.94 8.84 5.93
C TYR A 42 -1.55 8.11 7.13
N ILE A 43 -2.68 8.63 7.59
CA ILE A 43 -3.44 8.07 8.71
C ILE A 43 -4.62 7.29 8.11
N VAL A 44 -4.69 5.99 8.38
CA VAL A 44 -5.77 5.11 7.91
C VAL A 44 -7.00 5.27 8.78
N THR A 45 -6.78 5.38 10.08
CA THR A 45 -7.87 5.55 11.03
C THR A 45 -7.40 6.34 12.24
N ALA A 46 -8.31 7.12 12.80
CA ALA A 46 -8.14 7.75 14.09
C ALA A 46 -9.29 7.29 14.97
N LEU A 47 -8.97 6.73 16.13
CA LEU A 47 -9.97 6.49 17.17
C LEU A 47 -10.06 7.76 18.02
N ASP A 48 -11.27 8.33 18.07
CA ASP A 48 -11.54 9.54 18.85
C ASP A 48 -11.43 9.22 20.35
N GLY A 49 -10.64 10.00 21.08
CA GLY A 49 -10.46 9.85 22.51
C GLY A 49 -11.62 10.48 23.29
N ARG A 50 -11.79 10.12 24.58
CA ARG A 50 -12.89 10.62 25.44
C ARG A 50 -13.01 12.16 25.53
N THR A 51 -11.98 12.90 25.18
CA THR A 51 -11.94 14.38 25.25
C THR A 51 -12.02 15.06 23.89
N HIS A 52 -12.21 14.34 22.78
CA HIS A 52 -12.22 14.90 21.43
C HIS A 52 -11.00 15.79 21.12
N SER A 53 -9.85 15.50 21.74
CA SER A 53 -8.61 16.27 21.61
C SER A 53 -7.54 15.44 20.90
N ARG A 54 -6.65 16.13 20.17
CA ARG A 54 -5.59 15.49 19.38
C ARG A 54 -4.61 14.69 20.26
N GLU A 55 -4.46 15.06 21.53
CA GLU A 55 -3.58 14.36 22.46
C GLU A 55 -4.15 13.04 23.00
N SER A 56 -5.48 12.85 22.98
CA SER A 56 -6.12 11.63 23.47
C SER A 56 -6.52 10.65 22.35
N ALA A 57 -6.42 11.08 21.10
CA ALA A 57 -6.73 10.26 19.93
C ALA A 57 -5.60 9.28 19.60
N ARG A 58 -5.95 8.03 19.25
CA ARG A 58 -4.99 7.04 18.74
C ARG A 58 -4.99 7.09 17.21
N PHE A 59 -3.84 7.41 16.64
CA PHE A 59 -3.64 7.45 15.18
C PHE A 59 -3.03 6.15 14.69
N PHE A 60 -3.71 5.50 13.75
CA PHE A 60 -3.20 4.34 13.04
C PHE A 60 -2.65 4.79 11.69
N TYR A 61 -1.33 4.72 11.56
CA TYR A 61 -0.66 5.02 10.31
C TYR A 61 -0.78 3.84 9.35
N GLY A 62 -1.01 4.16 8.08
CA GLY A 62 -0.92 3.17 7.02
C GLY A 62 0.51 2.74 6.79
N PHE A 63 0.68 1.61 6.13
CA PHE A 63 2.00 1.15 5.72
C PHE A 63 2.67 2.20 4.81
N GLY A 64 3.97 2.40 5.01
CA GLY A 64 4.80 3.21 4.12
C GLY A 64 4.94 2.55 2.74
N ARG A 65 6.04 2.83 2.04
CA ARG A 65 6.36 2.10 0.81
C ARG A 65 6.54 0.61 1.07
N THR A 66 5.78 -0.24 0.39
CA THR A 66 5.90 -1.70 0.46
C THR A 66 6.00 -2.32 -0.92
N TRP A 67 6.57 -3.53 -0.99
CA TRP A 67 6.85 -4.24 -2.23
C TRP A 67 6.28 -5.64 -2.16
N ASN A 68 5.63 -6.07 -3.23
CA ASN A 68 5.23 -7.45 -3.45
C ASN A 68 5.92 -7.93 -4.72
N LEU A 69 6.61 -9.07 -4.66
CA LEU A 69 7.31 -9.68 -5.80
C LEU A 69 6.82 -11.12 -5.94
N GLY A 70 6.60 -11.53 -7.19
CA GLY A 70 6.09 -12.85 -7.53
C GLY A 70 6.81 -13.45 -8.73
N LEU A 71 6.94 -14.76 -8.70
CA LEU A 71 7.38 -15.59 -9.81
C LEU A 71 6.31 -16.64 -10.07
N SER A 72 5.89 -16.79 -11.32
CA SER A 72 4.93 -17.80 -11.75
C SER A 72 5.52 -18.61 -12.90
N LEU A 73 5.45 -19.93 -12.77
CA LEU A 73 5.75 -20.87 -13.86
C LEU A 73 4.44 -21.31 -14.48
N ILE A 74 4.37 -21.24 -15.81
CA ILE A 74 3.19 -21.61 -16.60
C ILE A 74 3.66 -22.76 -17.51
N TRP A 75 3.03 -23.92 -17.36
CA TRP A 75 3.28 -25.14 -18.13
C TRP A 75 2.00 -25.64 -18.79
#